data_AF-X0CL05-F1
#
_entry.id   AF-X0CL05-F1
#
_cell.length_a   1.000
_cell.length_b   1.000
_cell.length_c   1.000
_cell.angle_alpha   90.00
_cell.angle_beta   90.00
_cell.angle_gamma   90.00
#
_symmetry.space_group_name_H-M   'P 1'
#
loop_
_entity.id
_entity.type
_entity.pdbx_description
1 polymer ?
#
loop_
_entity_poly.entity_id
_entity_poly.type
_entity_poly.pdbx_seq_one_letter_code
_entity_poly.pdbx_strand_id
1 'polypeptide(L)'
;MTVDVYQQWINLVKTYSKCSLTCPDDRLMAMAGIAEMFKKNTGDEYLAGLWRSRIVEGLNWVVLDPTSRPQNPCRVPPWSWAAVDSSVLPQRTNLSRDEELVDIIDAKSHPGQTSSRSQDRFNFEGMYAKEMSAKAVGG
;
A
#
# COMPACT_ATOMS: atom_id res chain seq x y z
N MET A 1 -18.40 -10.63 17.61
CA MET A 1 -16.99 -10.20 17.44
C MET A 1 -16.77 -9.92 15.97
N THR A 2 -16.81 -8.66 15.56
CA THR A 2 -16.49 -8.28 14.18
C THR A 2 -14.97 -8.34 14.02
N VAL A 3 -14.48 -9.21 13.14
CA VAL A 3 -13.06 -9.21 12.78
C VAL A 3 -12.79 -7.91 12.04
N ASP A 4 -11.84 -7.11 12.52
CA ASP A 4 -11.44 -5.89 11.83
C ASP A 4 -10.84 -6.25 10.46
N VAL A 5 -11.51 -5.82 9.39
CA VAL A 5 -11.09 -6.09 8.01
C VAL A 5 -9.67 -5.59 7.78
N TYR A 6 -9.28 -4.44 8.35
CA TYR A 6 -7.93 -3.90 8.16
C TYR A 6 -6.85 -4.76 8.83
N GLN A 7 -7.16 -5.42 9.94
CA GLN A 7 -6.24 -6.39 10.55
C GLN A 7 -6.00 -7.60 9.64
N GLN A 8 -7.00 -8.01 8.85
CA GLN A 8 -6.82 -9.06 7.86
C GLN A 8 -5.88 -8.61 6.73
N TRP A 9 -6.04 -7.38 6.24
CA TRP A 9 -5.13 -6.80 5.24
C TRP A 9 -3.69 -6.73 5.76
N ILE A 10 -3.51 -6.23 6.99
CA ILE A 10 -2.19 -6.12 7.62
C ILE A 10 -1.54 -7.49 7.78
N ASN A 11 -2.29 -8.50 8.22
CA ASN A 11 -1.78 -9.87 8.32
C ASN A 11 -1.39 -10.47 6.97
N LEU A 12 -2.15 -10.15 5.92
CA LEU A 12 -1.83 -10.54 4.55
C LEU A 12 -0.52 -9.89 4.08
N VAL A 13 -0.38 -8.58 4.24
CA VAL A 13 0.86 -7.83 3.90
C VAL A 13 2.06 -8.37 4.66
N LYS A 14 1.92 -8.62 5.97
CA LYS A 14 2.97 -9.23 6.81
C LYS A 14 3.39 -10.60 6.28
N THR A 15 2.44 -11.43 5.86
CA THR A 15 2.72 -12.77 5.37
C THR A 15 3.35 -12.71 3.98
N TYR A 16 2.81 -11.88 3.11
CA TYR A 16 3.23 -11.77 1.71
C TYR A 16 4.58 -11.05 1.54
N SER A 17 4.89 -10.06 2.39
CA SER A 17 6.21 -9.38 2.38
C SER A 17 7.39 -10.31 2.70
N LYS A 18 7.14 -11.45 3.35
CA LYS A 18 8.16 -12.49 3.60
C LYS A 18 8.45 -13.34 2.37
N CYS A 19 7.60 -13.30 1.35
CA CYS A 19 7.79 -14.12 0.17
C CYS A 19 8.93 -13.57 -0.68
N SER A 20 9.90 -14.42 -1.00
CA SER A 20 10.93 -14.14 -2.00
C SER A 20 10.31 -14.22 -3.39
N LEU A 21 9.83 -13.08 -3.88
CA LEU A 21 9.26 -12.98 -5.22
C LEU A 21 10.38 -12.90 -6.26
N THR A 22 10.20 -13.63 -7.37
CA THR A 22 11.12 -13.60 -8.51
C THR A 22 11.21 -12.21 -9.14
N CYS A 23 10.10 -11.45 -9.10
CA CYS A 23 10.01 -10.07 -9.56
C CYS A 23 9.48 -9.19 -8.41
N PRO A 24 10.36 -8.53 -7.63
CA PRO A 24 9.95 -7.67 -6.52
C PRO A 24 9.01 -6.53 -6.94
N ASP A 25 9.17 -6.00 -8.15
CA ASP A 25 8.30 -4.93 -8.68
C ASP A 25 6.83 -5.35 -8.82
N ASP A 26 6.54 -6.65 -8.86
CA ASP A 26 5.19 -7.18 -9.07
C ASP A 26 4.40 -7.41 -7.77
N ARG A 27 4.97 -7.07 -6.59
CA ARG A 27 4.32 -7.34 -5.29
C ARG A 27 2.89 -6.79 -5.23
N LEU A 28 2.71 -5.52 -5.63
CA LEU A 28 1.40 -4.87 -5.56
C LEU A 28 0.43 -5.42 -6.61
N MET A 29 0.91 -5.75 -7.82
CA MET A 29 0.10 -6.40 -8.85
C MET A 29 -0.43 -7.74 -8.38
N ALA A 30 0.41 -8.55 -7.76
CA ALA A 30 0.03 -9.86 -7.26
C ALA A 30 -1.05 -9.80 -6.17
N MET A 31 -1.13 -8.69 -5.43
CA MET A 31 -2.17 -8.45 -4.42
C MET A 31 -3.39 -7.66 -4.94
N ALA A 32 -3.36 -7.16 -6.17
CA ALA A 32 -4.35 -6.21 -6.67
C ALA A 32 -5.77 -6.80 -6.74
N GLY A 33 -5.91 -8.10 -7.04
CA GLY A 33 -7.22 -8.77 -6.98
C GLY A 33 -7.83 -8.79 -5.58
N ILE A 34 -7.00 -8.98 -4.54
CA ILE A 34 -7.44 -8.95 -3.15
C ILE A 34 -7.74 -7.51 -2.73
N ALA A 35 -6.90 -6.55 -3.14
CA ALA A 35 -7.15 -5.14 -2.91
C ALA A 35 -8.53 -4.71 -3.48
N GLU A 36 -8.88 -5.16 -4.69
CA GLU A 36 -10.17 -4.84 -5.29
C GLU A 36 -11.35 -5.42 -4.48
N MET A 37 -11.21 -6.61 -3.90
CA MET A 37 -12.22 -7.17 -2.99
C MET A 37 -12.36 -6.34 -1.72
N PHE A 38 -11.24 -5.92 -1.12
CA PHE A 38 -11.26 -5.07 0.08
C PHE A 38 -11.92 -3.73 -0.22
N LYS A 39 -11.52 -3.07 -1.31
CA LYS A 39 -12.11 -1.81 -1.78
C LYS A 39 -13.62 -1.92 -1.95
N LYS A 40 -14.12 -2.99 -2.57
CA LYS A 40 -15.57 -3.22 -2.73
C LYS A 40 -16.29 -3.41 -1.41
N ASN A 41 -15.66 -4.08 -0.45
CA ASN A 41 -16.26 -4.41 0.84
C ASN A 41 -16.21 -3.24 1.84
N THR A 42 -15.17 -2.40 1.80
CA THR A 42 -14.99 -1.28 2.73
C THR A 42 -15.43 0.06 2.15
N GLY A 43 -15.45 0.20 0.82
CA GLY A 43 -15.63 1.48 0.13
C GLY A 43 -14.40 2.40 0.21
N ASP A 44 -13.26 1.91 0.73
CA ASP A 44 -12.06 2.73 0.93
C ASP A 44 -11.20 2.85 -0.34
N GLU A 45 -10.39 3.89 -0.41
CA GLU A 45 -9.48 4.13 -1.51
C GLU A 45 -8.15 3.40 -1.29
N TYR A 46 -7.78 2.56 -2.25
CA TYR A 46 -6.52 1.83 -2.25
C TYR A 46 -5.39 2.71 -2.79
N LEU A 47 -4.33 2.87 -1.99
CA LEU A 47 -3.17 3.71 -2.30
C LEU A 47 -1.89 2.85 -2.24
N ALA A 48 -1.53 2.25 -3.37
CA ALA A 48 -0.27 1.50 -3.58
C ALA A 48 0.15 0.59 -2.40
N GLY A 49 -0.77 -0.25 -1.91
CA GLY A 49 -0.51 -1.17 -0.78
C GLY A 49 -1.16 -0.76 0.53
N LEU A 50 -1.66 0.48 0.60
CA LEU A 50 -2.25 1.10 1.79
C LEU A 50 -3.70 1.52 1.52
N TRP A 51 -4.37 2.03 2.56
CA TRP A 51 -5.77 2.44 2.54
C TRP A 51 -5.90 3.87 3.03
N ARG A 52 -6.62 4.73 2.28
CA ARG A 52 -6.73 6.17 2.60
C ARG A 52 -7.24 6.40 4.03
N SER A 53 -8.28 5.68 4.47
CA SER A 53 -8.84 5.86 5.82
C SER A 53 -7.92 5.41 6.96
N ARG A 54 -6.86 4.64 6.64
CA ARG A 54 -5.92 4.06 7.60
C ARG A 54 -4.48 4.42 7.25
N ILE A 55 -4.27 5.53 6.55
CA ILE A 55 -2.97 5.81 5.96
C ILE A 55 -1.87 6.03 7.02
N VAL A 56 -2.22 6.62 8.17
CA VAL A 56 -1.31 6.81 9.30
C VAL A 56 -0.84 5.46 9.84
N GLU A 57 -1.79 4.57 10.14
CA GLU A 57 -1.50 3.19 10.59
C GLU A 57 -0.71 2.41 9.51
N GLY A 58 -1.10 2.60 8.25
CA GLY A 58 -0.53 1.93 7.08
C GLY A 58 0.86 2.40 6.69
N LEU A 59 1.27 3.62 7.05
CA LEU A 59 2.64 4.13 6.87
C LEU A 59 3.54 3.80 8.06
N ASN A 60 2.95 3.46 9.21
CA ASN A 60 3.66 3.18 10.43
C ASN A 60 4.11 1.72 10.53
N TRP A 61 4.79 1.21 9.50
CA TRP A 61 5.37 -0.12 9.48
C TRP A 61 6.85 -0.10 9.81
N VAL A 62 7.35 -1.22 10.32
CA VAL A 62 8.76 -1.45 10.59
C VAL A 62 9.28 -2.60 9.72
N VAL A 63 10.54 -2.48 9.31
CA VAL A 63 11.26 -3.56 8.62
C VAL A 63 11.95 -4.42 9.67
N LEU A 64 11.68 -5.73 9.67
CA LEU A 64 12.27 -6.65 10.66
C LEU A 64 13.76 -6.88 10.42
N ASP A 65 14.13 -7.09 9.15
CA ASP A 65 15.49 -7.38 8.74
C ASP A 65 15.91 -6.34 7.70
N PRO A 66 16.31 -5.12 8.14
CA PRO A 66 16.60 -4.03 7.23
C PRO A 66 17.81 -4.37 6.34
N THR A 67 17.57 -4.42 5.04
CA THR A 67 18.58 -4.52 3.99
C THR A 67 18.70 -3.20 3.23
N SER A 68 19.76 -3.05 2.44
CA SER A 68 19.87 -1.89 1.55
C SER A 68 18.66 -1.84 0.62
N ARG A 69 17.99 -0.68 0.56
CA ARG A 69 16.86 -0.47 -0.36
C ARG A 69 17.33 -0.79 -1.79
N PRO A 70 16.55 -1.54 -2.59
CA PRO A 70 16.89 -1.78 -3.98
C PRO A 70 17.17 -0.46 -4.70
N GLN A 71 18.30 -0.38 -5.41
CA GLN A 71 18.78 0.86 -6.03
C GLN A 71 17.84 1.39 -7.13
N ASN A 72 16.98 0.52 -7.69
CA ASN A 72 16.06 0.84 -8.78
C ASN A 72 14.64 0.29 -8.52
N PRO A 73 13.83 0.88 -7.64
CA PRO A 73 12.43 0.53 -7.50
C PRO A 73 11.64 1.20 -8.65
N CYS A 74 11.67 0.60 -9.84
CA CYS A 74 11.15 1.27 -11.05
C CYS A 74 9.62 1.41 -11.08
N ARG A 75 8.89 0.69 -10.21
CA ARG A 75 7.43 0.56 -10.35
C ARG A 75 6.60 0.77 -9.08
N VAL A 76 7.25 0.93 -7.93
CA VAL A 76 6.55 1.02 -6.64
C VAL A 76 6.95 2.31 -5.90
N PRO A 77 5.99 3.08 -5.35
CA PRO A 77 6.27 4.31 -4.63
C PRO A 77 7.11 4.07 -3.39
N PRO A 78 8.01 4.99 -3.01
CA PRO A 78 8.94 4.75 -1.91
C PRO A 78 8.28 4.61 -0.54
N TRP A 79 7.09 5.17 -0.35
CA TRP A 79 6.29 5.09 0.88
C TRP A 79 5.45 3.81 0.97
N SER A 80 5.40 2.99 -0.07
CA SER A 80 4.73 1.69 -0.05
C SER A 80 5.60 0.65 0.67
N TRP A 81 4.96 -0.23 1.43
CA TRP A 81 5.63 -1.40 2.02
C TRP A 81 6.24 -2.32 0.96
N ALA A 82 5.73 -2.31 -0.28
CA ALA A 82 6.24 -3.15 -1.35
C ALA A 82 7.60 -2.68 -1.89
N ALA A 83 8.04 -1.46 -1.54
CA ALA A 83 9.32 -0.90 -1.97
C ALA A 83 10.54 -1.41 -1.19
N VAL A 84 10.34 -2.32 -0.23
CA VAL A 84 11.42 -2.96 0.53
C VAL A 84 11.43 -4.47 0.29
N ASP A 85 12.62 -5.07 0.21
CA ASP A 85 12.82 -6.51 0.00
C ASP A 85 12.96 -7.28 1.32
N SER A 86 12.15 -6.92 2.31
CA SER A 86 12.20 -7.53 3.63
C SER A 86 10.81 -7.59 4.26
N SER A 87 10.68 -8.42 5.29
CA SER A 87 9.43 -8.56 6.02
C SER A 87 9.07 -7.25 6.71
N VAL A 88 7.85 -6.78 6.43
CA VAL A 88 7.27 -5.63 7.13
C VAL A 88 6.28 -6.09 8.20
N LEU A 89 6.24 -5.36 9.31
CA LEU A 89 5.23 -5.50 10.34
C LEU A 89 4.53 -4.17 10.57
N PRO A 90 3.23 -4.17 10.92
CA PRO A 90 2.63 -3.00 11.55
C PRO A 90 3.41 -2.67 12.83
N GLN A 91 3.73 -1.40 13.04
CA GLN A 91 4.22 -0.98 14.35
C GLN A 91 3.05 -1.07 15.34
N ARG A 92 3.31 -1.64 16.52
CA ARG A 92 2.34 -1.61 17.61
C ARG A 92 2.30 -0.18 18.17
N THR A 93 1.31 0.59 17.76
CA THR A 93 1.06 1.90 18.35
C THR A 93 -0.30 1.97 18.99
N ASN A 94 -0.37 2.55 20.19
CA ASN A 94 -1.61 2.95 20.87
C ASN A 94 -2.18 4.25 20.25
N LEU A 95 -2.08 4.42 18.93
CA LEU A 95 -2.72 5.56 18.27
C LEU A 95 -4.23 5.32 18.36
N SER A 96 -4.93 6.22 19.07
CA SER A 96 -6.38 6.16 19.13
C SER A 96 -6.93 6.43 17.73
N ARG A 97 -8.03 5.77 17.37
CA ARG A 97 -8.68 5.90 16.04
C ARG A 97 -9.11 7.35 15.73
N ASP A 98 -9.18 8.19 16.75
CA ASP A 98 -9.76 9.54 16.71
C ASP A 98 -8.71 10.66 16.65
N GLU A 99 -7.41 10.35 16.71
CA GLU A 99 -6.36 11.35 16.50
C GLU A 99 -6.08 11.49 14.99
N GLU A 100 -6.79 12.40 14.34
CA GLU A 100 -6.52 12.89 12.99
C GLU A 100 -5.20 13.68 12.99
N LEU A 101 -4.06 12.98 13.07
CA LEU A 101 -2.73 13.61 13.16
C LEU A 101 -2.17 14.06 11.82
N VAL A 102 -2.70 13.51 10.71
CA VAL A 102 -2.13 13.71 9.38
C VAL A 102 -3.24 13.80 8.34
N ASP A 103 -3.23 14.89 7.59
CA ASP A 103 -4.06 15.05 6.39
C ASP A 103 -3.28 14.66 5.14
N ILE A 104 -3.93 13.86 4.28
CA ILE A 104 -3.42 13.60 2.93
C ILE A 104 -3.68 14.86 2.10
N ILE A 105 -2.61 15.61 1.79
CA ILE A 105 -2.67 16.81 0.94
C ILE A 105 -2.98 16.41 -0.51
N ASP A 106 -2.26 15.40 -1.01
CA ASP A 106 -2.39 14.93 -2.38
C ASP A 106 -1.93 13.47 -2.47
N ALA A 107 -2.71 12.65 -3.18
CA ALA A 107 -2.36 11.28 -3.53
C ALA A 107 -2.84 11.03 -4.96
N LYS A 108 -1.90 10.99 -5.91
CA LYS A 108 -2.24 10.87 -7.34
C LYS A 108 -1.97 9.47 -7.85
N SER A 109 -3.04 8.72 -8.10
CA SER A 109 -3.01 7.57 -8.98
C SER A 109 -2.87 8.04 -10.43
N HIS A 110 -1.77 7.66 -11.09
CA HIS A 110 -1.59 7.99 -12.49
C HIS A 110 -2.21 6.88 -13.34
N PRO A 111 -3.23 7.13 -14.16
CA PRO A 111 -3.64 6.17 -15.17
C PRO A 111 -2.47 5.99 -16.15
N GLY A 112 -1.93 4.78 -16.23
CA GLY A 112 -0.90 4.44 -17.20
C GLY A 112 -1.36 4.78 -18.61
N GLN A 113 -0.56 5.53 -19.36
CA GLN A 113 -0.86 5.81 -20.77
C GLN A 113 -0.90 4.49 -21.54
N THR A 114 -2.07 4.15 -22.05
CA THR A 114 -2.28 2.94 -22.85
C THR A 114 -1.62 3.11 -24.22
N SER A 115 -0.50 2.42 -24.45
CA SER A 115 -0.10 2.08 -25.83
C SER A 115 -1.19 1.18 -26.41
N SER A 116 -1.81 1.61 -27.50
CA SER A 116 -2.94 0.97 -28.17
C SER A 116 -2.60 -0.43 -28.68
N ARG A 117 -2.67 -1.45 -27.83
CA ARG A 117 -2.91 -2.82 -28.27
C ARG A 117 -3.37 -3.68 -27.10
N SER A 118 -4.56 -4.25 -27.28
CA SER A 118 -5.22 -5.23 -26.39
C SER A 118 -6.02 -4.64 -25.23
N GLN A 119 -7.21 -4.13 -25.55
CA GLN A 119 -8.35 -4.14 -24.63
C GLN A 119 -8.62 -5.60 -24.20
N ASP A 120 -8.94 -5.80 -22.93
CA ASP A 120 -9.17 -7.09 -22.21
C ASP A 120 -8.04 -7.61 -21.31
N ARG A 121 -7.08 -6.77 -20.92
CA ARG A 121 -6.34 -7.01 -19.65
C ARG A 121 -6.84 -6.06 -18.57
N PHE A 122 -7.25 -6.63 -17.43
CA PHE A 122 -7.61 -5.92 -16.22
C PHE A 122 -6.64 -4.76 -15.95
N ASN A 123 -7.18 -3.55 -15.83
CA ASN A 123 -6.42 -2.30 -15.85
C ASN A 123 -5.80 -2.03 -14.46
N PHE A 124 -4.87 -2.88 -14.02
CA PHE A 124 -4.21 -2.77 -12.71
C PHE A 124 -3.23 -1.59 -12.63
N GLU A 125 -2.78 -1.05 -13.76
CA GLU A 125 -1.80 0.06 -13.80
C GLU A 125 -2.35 1.39 -13.27
N GLY A 126 -3.66 1.60 -13.27
CA GLY A 126 -4.29 2.81 -12.72
C GLY A 126 -4.43 2.83 -11.19
N MET A 127 -4.04 1.75 -10.49
CA MET A 127 -4.20 1.63 -9.03
C MET A 127 -2.98 2.13 -8.24
N TYR A 128 -1.91 2.57 -8.92
CA TYR A 128 -0.68 2.99 -8.26
C TYR A 128 -0.66 4.51 -8.08
N ALA A 129 -0.86 4.96 -6.84
CA ALA A 129 -0.50 6.31 -6.45
C ALA A 129 1.02 6.45 -6.53
N LYS A 130 1.57 7.23 -7.46
CA LYS A 130 3.04 7.38 -7.61
C LYS A 130 3.63 8.38 -6.63
N GLU A 131 2.81 9.33 -6.21
CA GLU A 131 3.20 10.42 -5.32
C GLU A 131 2.14 10.54 -4.22
N MET A 132 2.62 10.76 -3.01
CA MET A 132 1.80 11.05 -1.84
C MET A 132 2.48 12.15 -1.05
N SER A 133 1.73 13.21 -0.76
CA SER A 133 2.12 14.27 0.16
C SER A 133 1.15 14.31 1.32
N ALA A 134 1.68 14.37 2.53
CA ALA A 134 0.91 14.42 3.76
C ALA A 134 1.44 15.56 4.62
N LYS A 135 0.54 16.22 5.36
CA LYS A 135 0.89 17.26 6.33
C LYS A 135 0.41 16.81 7.69
N ALA A 136 1.23 17.02 8.72
CA ALA A 136 0.72 16.94 10.09
C ALA A 136 -0.41 17.97 10.27
N VAL A 137 -1.53 17.53 10.82
CA VAL A 137 -2.58 18.43 11.29
C VAL A 137 -1.98 19.13 12.50
N GLY A 138 -1.54 20.38 12.30
CA GLY A 138 -0.88 21.16 13.34
C GLY A 138 -1.88 21.57 14.43
N GLY A 139 -1.43 21.50 15.69
CA GLY A 139 -2.04 22.18 16.83
C GLY A 139 -1.75 23.67 16.86
#